data_AF-A0A1F8YAS9-F1
#
_entry.id   AF-A0A1F8YAS9-F1
#
_cell.length_a   1.000
_cell.length_b   1.000
_cell.length_c   1.000
_cell.angle_alpha   90.00
_cell.angle_beta   90.00
_cell.angle_gamma   90.00
#
_symmetry.space_group_name_H-M   'P 1'
#
loop_
_entity.id
_entity.type
_entity.pdbx_description
1 polymer ?
#
loop_
_entity_poly.entity_id
_entity_poly.type
_entity_poly.pdbx_seq_one_letter_code
_entity_poly.pdbx_strand_id
1 'polypeptide(L)'
;MKVIKSLSVLVLLFFAIPYLVGAGDYHKDDTLRCTDCHTMHFSEENVQAKINLIGTDVPALSGGPNSHLLRQPLADICLACHNGRTFAPDVKGANVNDYIRAGGAITDGSAEYQYANGHTMGYTGATPFGDWSVSEQGLQCNDCHSTHGNGSYRNLTTKPGNSTNITVTYRTGAYDPLNNNEAVQEAATSPMSARYAVSNIKYRRYLEGSNYGLSKWCAGCHDSYLGSGTQGCRFDDPPDTMYTYYGGSGRWFNAAIKSRVPVVSPGNNIPGDPPSTSDNRPFCGTCHKAHGSTHADGLIWDNRLTSVIEDGADMNDTCYQCHN
;
A
#
# COMPACT_ATOMS: atom_id res chain seq x y z
N MET A 1 18.18 24.10 -58.48
CA MET A 1 17.35 24.42 -57.29
C MET A 1 16.56 23.18 -56.88
N LYS A 2 16.46 22.94 -55.56
CA LYS A 2 15.55 22.03 -54.85
C LYS A 2 15.97 20.56 -54.70
N VAL A 3 16.65 20.26 -53.60
CA VAL A 3 16.39 19.09 -52.73
C VAL A 3 16.68 19.55 -51.29
N ILE A 4 16.13 18.86 -50.28
CA ILE A 4 16.32 19.00 -48.82
C ILE A 4 15.22 19.83 -48.12
N LYS A 5 14.04 19.24 -47.90
CA LYS A 5 13.09 19.63 -46.82
C LYS A 5 12.10 18.49 -46.49
N SER A 6 12.54 17.28 -46.09
CA SER A 6 11.56 16.26 -45.63
C SER A 6 12.04 15.24 -44.59
N LEU A 7 13.23 15.36 -43.99
CA LEU A 7 13.74 14.34 -43.06
C LEU A 7 13.70 14.72 -41.57
N SER A 8 13.26 15.92 -41.22
CA SER A 8 13.35 16.43 -39.83
C SER A 8 12.10 16.20 -38.98
N VAL A 9 10.99 15.71 -39.54
CA VAL A 9 9.72 15.55 -38.80
C VAL A 9 9.54 14.14 -38.22
N LEU A 10 10.23 13.12 -38.76
CA LEU A 10 10.06 11.73 -38.31
C LEU A 10 10.88 11.37 -37.06
N VAL A 11 11.96 12.10 -36.76
CA VAL A 11 12.85 11.82 -35.62
C VAL A 11 12.30 12.42 -34.31
N LEU A 12 11.44 13.43 -34.37
CA LEU A 12 10.86 14.08 -33.19
C LEU A 12 9.63 13.37 -32.61
N LEU A 13 9.00 12.44 -33.35
CA LEU A 13 7.83 11.69 -32.85
C LEU A 13 8.20 10.47 -32.01
N PHE A 14 9.45 10.00 -32.02
CA PHE A 14 9.88 8.82 -31.26
C PHE A 14 10.24 9.11 -29.79
N PHE A 15 10.37 10.38 -29.41
CA PHE A 15 10.75 10.77 -28.03
C PHE A 15 9.58 11.17 -27.12
N ALA A 16 8.33 11.03 -27.59
CA ALA A 16 7.14 11.37 -26.82
C ALA A 16 6.24 10.17 -26.53
N ILE A 17 6.83 8.98 -26.32
CA ILE A 17 6.10 7.89 -25.67
C ILE A 17 6.14 8.21 -24.17
N PRO A 18 5.02 8.63 -23.54
CA PRO A 18 4.99 8.72 -22.10
C PRO A 18 5.27 7.32 -21.55
N TYR A 19 6.41 7.16 -20.86
CA TYR A 19 6.63 5.98 -20.06
C TYR A 19 5.43 5.84 -19.12
N LEU A 20 4.70 4.74 -19.23
CA LEU A 20 3.62 4.41 -18.31
C LEU A 20 4.26 3.99 -16.98
N VAL A 21 4.52 5.00 -16.14
CA VAL A 21 5.07 4.87 -14.78
C VAL A 21 3.96 4.29 -13.90
N GLY A 22 4.14 3.06 -13.41
CA GLY A 22 3.14 2.22 -12.73
C GLY A 22 3.50 1.97 -11.26
N ALA A 23 2.53 1.83 -10.35
CA ALA A 23 2.79 1.76 -8.92
C ALA A 23 3.75 0.62 -8.55
N GLY A 24 4.82 0.95 -7.81
CA GLY A 24 5.92 0.01 -7.53
C GLY A 24 7.10 0.09 -8.51
N ASP A 25 7.23 1.20 -9.24
CA ASP A 25 8.12 1.37 -10.40
C ASP A 25 9.56 0.90 -10.24
N TYR A 26 10.18 0.96 -9.06
CA TYR A 26 11.56 0.47 -8.92
C TYR A 26 11.64 -1.06 -9.09
N HIS A 27 10.62 -1.80 -8.65
CA HIS A 27 10.66 -3.26 -8.57
C HIS A 27 10.14 -3.96 -9.83
N LYS A 28 10.19 -3.34 -11.01
CA LYS A 28 9.76 -3.96 -12.28
C LYS A 28 10.77 -3.73 -13.40
N ASP A 29 10.75 -4.59 -14.40
CA ASP A 29 11.49 -4.43 -15.66
C ASP A 29 12.94 -3.96 -15.47
N ASP A 30 13.39 -2.98 -16.25
CA ASP A 30 14.78 -2.49 -16.30
C ASP A 30 15.21 -1.67 -15.07
N THR A 31 14.28 -1.31 -14.18
CA THR A 31 14.62 -0.58 -12.95
C THR A 31 14.95 -1.51 -11.80
N LEU A 32 14.51 -2.77 -11.84
CA LEU A 32 14.84 -3.77 -10.83
C LEU A 32 16.21 -4.38 -11.14
N ARG A 33 17.23 -3.92 -10.41
CA ARG A 33 18.60 -4.40 -10.58
C ARG A 33 18.94 -5.46 -9.55
N CYS A 34 19.28 -6.66 -10.02
CA CYS A 34 19.62 -7.77 -9.13
C CYS A 34 20.77 -7.44 -8.17
N THR A 35 21.75 -6.64 -8.59
CA THR A 35 22.93 -6.28 -7.79
C THR A 35 22.62 -5.45 -6.56
N ASP A 36 21.44 -4.84 -6.51
CA ASP A 36 21.03 -3.94 -5.44
C ASP A 36 20.56 -4.76 -4.22
N CYS A 37 20.08 -5.99 -4.44
CA CYS A 37 19.63 -6.92 -3.40
C CYS A 37 20.54 -8.16 -3.27
N HIS A 38 21.18 -8.59 -4.35
CA HIS A 38 21.95 -9.84 -4.41
C HIS A 38 23.45 -9.58 -4.57
N THR A 39 24.26 -10.51 -4.08
CA THR A 39 25.70 -10.60 -4.34
C THR A 39 26.09 -12.02 -4.71
N MET A 40 26.85 -12.20 -5.78
CA MET A 40 27.41 -13.51 -6.13
C MET A 40 28.50 -13.95 -5.14
N HIS A 41 29.15 -13.00 -4.47
CA HIS A 41 30.26 -13.25 -3.57
C HIS A 41 30.06 -12.47 -2.27
N PHE A 42 30.02 -13.19 -1.15
CA PHE A 42 30.01 -12.61 0.18
C PHE A 42 31.45 -12.61 0.73
N SER A 43 32.34 -11.81 0.14
CA SER A 43 33.79 -11.80 0.45
C SER A 43 34.29 -10.45 0.95
N GLU A 44 35.21 -10.47 1.92
CA GLU A 44 35.68 -9.32 2.72
C GLU A 44 36.32 -8.17 1.92
N GLU A 45 36.81 -8.42 0.69
CA GLU A 45 37.42 -7.35 -0.14
C GLU A 45 36.41 -6.55 -0.97
N ASN A 46 35.12 -6.93 -0.99
CA ASN A 46 34.11 -6.32 -1.86
C ASN A 46 33.11 -5.40 -1.14
N VAL A 47 33.44 -4.95 0.08
CA VAL A 47 32.64 -3.95 0.84
C VAL A 47 32.50 -2.62 0.06
N GLN A 48 33.33 -2.42 -0.96
CA GLN A 48 33.40 -1.22 -1.80
C GLN A 48 32.84 -1.37 -3.21
N ALA A 49 32.33 -2.54 -3.63
CA ALA A 49 31.58 -2.66 -4.89
C ALA A 49 30.17 -2.06 -4.75
N LYS A 50 30.12 -0.78 -4.35
CA LYS A 50 29.04 0.16 -4.60
C LYS A 50 29.12 0.46 -6.10
N ILE A 51 28.61 -0.44 -6.96
CA ILE A 51 28.32 -0.05 -8.34
C ILE A 51 27.12 0.89 -8.25
N ASN A 52 27.47 2.16 -8.03
CA ASN A 52 26.60 3.26 -7.69
C ASN A 52 26.15 3.92 -8.98
N LEU A 53 24.97 3.54 -9.47
CA LEU A 53 24.36 4.17 -10.65
C LEU A 53 23.07 4.93 -10.30
N ILE A 54 22.57 4.81 -9.06
CA ILE A 54 21.45 5.62 -8.54
C ILE A 54 21.83 6.16 -7.15
N GLY A 55 22.99 6.80 -7.01
CA GLY A 55 23.31 7.78 -5.96
C GLY A 55 23.25 7.41 -4.47
N THR A 56 22.68 6.29 -4.04
CA THR A 56 22.39 6.04 -2.61
C THR A 56 22.42 4.55 -2.27
N ASP A 57 23.35 4.20 -1.37
CA ASP A 57 23.33 3.08 -0.42
C ASP A 57 22.77 1.72 -0.87
N VAL A 58 23.50 1.05 -1.76
CA VAL A 58 23.39 -0.41 -1.85
C VAL A 58 23.70 -1.00 -0.47
N PRO A 59 22.86 -1.91 0.07
CA PRO A 59 23.06 -2.46 1.41
C PRO A 59 24.46 -3.07 1.55
N ALA A 60 25.12 -2.77 2.67
CA ALA A 60 26.37 -3.43 3.04
C ALA A 60 26.14 -4.93 3.19
N LEU A 61 27.16 -5.73 2.90
CA LEU A 61 27.07 -7.17 3.15
C LEU A 61 26.94 -7.43 4.65
N SER A 62 25.90 -8.14 5.09
CA SER A 62 25.69 -8.51 6.50
C SER A 62 25.02 -9.88 6.63
N GLY A 63 25.35 -10.59 7.71
CA GLY A 63 24.69 -11.85 8.12
C GLY A 63 24.83 -13.03 7.15
N GLY A 64 25.68 -12.93 6.13
CA GLY A 64 25.76 -13.92 5.05
C GLY A 64 26.76 -15.08 5.27
N PRO A 65 26.75 -16.07 4.37
CA PRO A 65 25.95 -16.13 3.13
C PRO A 65 24.45 -16.32 3.42
N ASN A 66 23.62 -15.46 2.83
CA ASN A 66 22.16 -15.54 2.97
C ASN A 66 21.56 -16.41 1.86
N SER A 67 20.33 -16.90 2.06
CA SER A 67 19.58 -17.62 1.03
C SER A 67 19.43 -16.77 -0.24
N HIS A 68 19.35 -17.43 -1.39
CA HIS A 68 19.19 -16.77 -2.70
C HIS A 68 20.24 -15.69 -3.00
N LEU A 69 21.46 -15.80 -2.45
CA LEU A 69 22.54 -14.85 -2.68
C LEU A 69 22.21 -13.42 -2.20
N LEU A 70 21.33 -13.28 -1.22
CA LEU A 70 20.95 -11.98 -0.67
C LEU A 70 22.12 -11.29 0.07
N ARG A 71 22.25 -9.98 -0.09
CA ARG A 71 23.31 -9.16 0.55
C ARG A 71 23.15 -9.05 2.07
N GLN A 72 21.91 -9.13 2.55
CA GLN A 72 21.53 -9.10 3.97
C GLN A 72 20.31 -10.01 4.18
N PRO A 73 19.87 -10.26 5.42
CA PRO A 73 18.54 -10.79 5.67
C PRO A 73 17.47 -9.97 4.94
N LEU A 74 16.38 -10.64 4.52
CA LEU A 74 15.43 -10.06 3.56
C LEU A 74 14.81 -8.74 4.05
N ALA A 75 14.32 -8.70 5.30
CA ALA A 75 13.83 -7.48 5.93
C ALA A 75 14.82 -6.32 5.83
N ASP A 76 16.10 -6.58 6.16
CA ASP A 76 17.15 -5.56 6.21
C ASP A 76 17.45 -5.00 4.82
N ILE A 77 17.43 -5.84 3.77
CA ILE A 77 17.58 -5.39 2.38
C ILE A 77 16.49 -4.40 2.00
N CYS A 78 15.23 -4.71 2.30
CA CYS A 78 14.12 -3.83 1.98
C CYS A 78 14.23 -2.51 2.76
N LEU A 79 14.54 -2.60 4.05
CA LEU A 79 14.66 -1.44 4.94
C LEU A 79 15.88 -0.57 4.62
N ALA A 80 16.93 -1.09 4.01
CA ALA A 80 18.06 -0.26 3.56
C ALA A 80 17.63 0.87 2.60
N CYS A 81 16.58 0.62 1.80
CA CYS A 81 15.95 1.61 0.94
C CYS A 81 14.70 2.25 1.57
N HIS A 82 13.93 1.51 2.36
CA HIS A 82 12.64 1.96 2.88
C HIS A 82 12.63 2.48 4.32
N ASN A 83 13.80 2.63 4.96
CA ASN A 83 13.91 3.24 6.29
C ASN A 83 14.72 4.52 6.20
N GLY A 84 14.03 5.65 6.34
CA GLY A 84 14.61 6.99 6.36
C GLY A 84 15.38 7.44 5.13
N ARG A 85 14.99 6.97 3.94
CA ARG A 85 15.52 7.45 2.65
C ARG A 85 14.57 8.45 2.01
N THR A 86 15.09 9.37 1.21
CA THR A 86 14.29 10.43 0.56
C THR A 86 13.73 10.02 -0.81
N PHE A 87 14.25 8.95 -1.40
CA PHE A 87 13.85 8.48 -2.74
C PHE A 87 12.82 7.35 -2.70
N ALA A 88 12.51 6.84 -1.51
CA ALA A 88 11.53 5.78 -1.30
C ALA A 88 10.65 6.12 -0.09
N PRO A 89 9.40 5.61 -0.03
CA PRO A 89 8.57 5.75 1.15
C PRO A 89 9.29 5.16 2.36
N ASP A 90 9.29 5.93 3.45
CA ASP A 90 9.66 5.37 4.75
C ASP A 90 8.57 4.37 5.14
N VAL A 91 8.90 3.23 5.71
CA VAL A 91 7.90 2.23 6.12
C VAL A 91 8.11 1.72 7.53
N LYS A 92 9.09 2.24 8.28
CA LYS A 92 9.40 1.73 9.62
C LYS A 92 9.49 2.87 10.63
N GLY A 93 8.83 2.71 11.77
CA GLY A 93 8.90 3.69 12.86
C GLY A 93 8.47 5.12 12.43
N ALA A 94 9.08 6.12 13.05
CA ALA A 94 8.79 7.53 12.77
C ALA A 94 9.18 7.91 11.34
N ASN A 95 8.26 8.57 10.64
CA ASN A 95 8.50 9.00 9.27
C ASN A 95 9.53 10.15 9.24
N VAL A 96 10.62 9.97 8.50
CA VAL A 96 11.66 11.01 8.36
C VAL A 96 11.71 11.64 6.97
N ASN A 97 10.72 11.39 6.11
CA ASN A 97 10.63 12.01 4.79
C ASN A 97 9.23 12.59 4.50
N ASP A 98 9.08 13.18 3.31
CA ASP A 98 7.86 13.91 2.91
C ASP A 98 6.77 13.00 2.30
N TYR A 99 6.94 11.67 2.32
CA TYR A 99 5.93 10.74 1.82
C TYR A 99 4.91 10.44 2.91
N ILE A 100 3.69 10.96 2.76
CA ILE A 100 2.58 10.60 3.66
C ILE A 100 2.25 9.11 3.47
N ARG A 101 2.34 8.34 4.56
CA ARG A 101 2.19 6.88 4.53
C ARG A 101 0.73 6.48 4.69
N ALA A 102 0.03 6.28 3.59
CA ALA A 102 -1.35 5.75 3.60
C ALA A 102 -1.46 4.39 4.33
N GLY A 103 -0.41 3.55 4.23
CA GLY A 103 -0.32 2.28 4.95
C GLY A 103 0.31 2.38 6.33
N GLY A 104 0.81 3.55 6.73
CA GLY A 104 1.51 3.76 8.00
C GLY A 104 2.89 3.10 8.08
N ALA A 105 3.29 2.70 9.28
CA ALA A 105 4.63 2.20 9.59
C ALA A 105 4.61 0.83 10.24
N ILE A 106 5.56 0.00 9.85
CA ILE A 106 5.93 -1.21 10.56
C ILE A 106 6.48 -0.81 11.93
N THR A 107 5.97 -1.47 12.96
CA THR A 107 6.35 -1.19 14.34
C THR A 107 7.75 -1.71 14.64
N ASP A 108 8.46 -0.99 15.50
CA ASP A 108 9.84 -1.32 15.87
C ASP A 108 10.08 -1.31 17.38
N GLY A 109 9.02 -1.23 18.16
CA GLY A 109 9.06 -1.27 19.62
C GLY A 109 9.42 0.08 20.26
N SER A 110 9.60 1.14 19.48
CA SER A 110 9.74 2.50 20.00
C SER A 110 8.46 2.97 20.72
N ALA A 111 8.57 4.05 21.51
CA ALA A 111 7.46 4.56 22.31
C ALA A 111 6.22 4.93 21.48
N GLU A 112 6.44 5.47 20.27
CA GLU A 112 5.38 5.84 19.33
C GLU A 112 4.94 4.65 18.47
N TYR A 113 5.86 3.74 18.10
CA TYR A 113 5.58 2.56 17.27
C TYR A 113 5.78 1.25 18.03
N GLN A 114 5.00 1.10 19.10
CA GLN A 114 5.02 -0.08 19.95
C GLN A 114 4.57 -1.31 19.18
N TYR A 115 4.99 -2.51 19.60
CA TYR A 115 4.62 -3.74 18.90
C TYR A 115 3.10 -3.99 18.84
N ALA A 116 2.33 -3.43 19.78
CA ALA A 116 0.87 -3.51 19.76
C ALA A 116 0.19 -2.59 18.72
N ASN A 117 0.95 -1.70 18.06
CA ASN A 117 0.39 -0.67 17.18
C ASN A 117 0.38 -1.06 15.70
N GLY A 118 0.66 -2.32 15.35
CA GLY A 118 0.66 -2.78 13.96
C GLY A 118 1.51 -4.02 13.69
N HIS A 119 1.82 -4.24 12.42
CA HIS A 119 2.69 -5.33 11.98
C HIS A 119 4.13 -5.05 12.39
N THR A 120 4.80 -6.08 12.93
CA THR A 120 6.20 -6.03 13.35
C THR A 120 7.04 -6.99 12.51
N MET A 121 8.16 -6.51 11.96
CA MET A 121 9.12 -7.40 11.28
C MET A 121 9.65 -8.47 12.23
N GLY A 122 9.69 -9.72 11.76
CA GLY A 122 10.20 -10.84 12.55
C GLY A 122 9.25 -11.34 13.64
N TYR A 123 8.03 -10.80 13.75
CA TYR A 123 7.00 -11.39 14.62
C TYR A 123 6.68 -12.80 14.16
N THR A 124 6.80 -13.80 15.03
CA THR A 124 6.60 -15.24 14.73
C THR A 124 5.28 -15.80 15.25
N GLY A 125 4.46 -14.98 15.92
CA GLY A 125 3.19 -15.42 16.46
C GLY A 125 2.11 -15.59 15.37
N ALA A 126 0.96 -16.12 15.78
CA ALA A 126 -0.20 -16.19 14.91
C ALA A 126 -0.72 -14.78 14.59
N THR A 127 -1.29 -14.62 13.39
CA THR A 127 -1.97 -13.38 13.04
C THR A 127 -3.23 -13.17 13.88
N PRO A 128 -3.58 -11.90 14.17
CA PRO A 128 -4.85 -11.58 14.80
C PRO A 128 -6.02 -12.14 13.98
N PHE A 129 -6.86 -12.94 14.64
CA PHE A 129 -8.05 -13.54 14.05
C PHE A 129 -7.74 -14.30 12.74
N GLY A 130 -6.61 -15.01 12.70
CA GLY A 130 -6.19 -15.81 11.56
C GLY A 130 -5.47 -17.08 12.00
N ASP A 131 -5.49 -18.10 11.16
CA ASP A 131 -4.68 -19.32 11.33
C ASP A 131 -3.36 -19.28 10.53
N TRP A 132 -3.13 -18.20 9.77
CA TRP A 132 -1.88 -18.01 9.07
C TRP A 132 -0.74 -17.77 10.06
N SER A 133 0.30 -18.60 9.92
CA SER A 133 1.58 -18.41 10.58
C SER A 133 2.64 -18.05 9.56
N VAL A 134 3.49 -17.13 9.97
CA VAL A 134 4.69 -16.77 9.23
C VAL A 134 5.76 -17.86 9.33
N SER A 135 6.78 -17.75 8.48
CA SER A 135 7.97 -18.61 8.53
C SER A 135 8.72 -18.53 9.88
N GLU A 136 9.70 -19.41 10.09
CA GLU A 136 10.58 -19.36 11.27
C GLU A 136 11.31 -18.02 11.42
N GLN A 137 11.51 -17.29 10.31
CA GLN A 137 12.10 -15.96 10.29
C GLN A 137 11.11 -14.85 10.69
N GLY A 138 9.87 -15.19 11.02
CA GLY A 138 8.81 -14.25 11.34
C GLY A 138 8.26 -13.51 10.11
N LEU A 139 7.41 -12.50 10.34
CA LEU A 139 6.85 -11.65 9.27
C LEU A 139 7.96 -10.93 8.49
N GLN A 140 7.96 -11.10 7.18
CA GLN A 140 8.90 -10.53 6.23
C GLN A 140 8.20 -9.64 5.19
N CYS A 141 8.96 -8.76 4.51
CA CYS A 141 8.40 -7.87 3.50
C CYS A 141 7.77 -8.65 2.33
N ASN A 142 8.32 -9.83 2.00
CA ASN A 142 7.82 -10.67 0.92
C ASN A 142 6.56 -11.49 1.24
N ASP A 143 6.15 -11.54 2.51
CA ASP A 143 4.86 -12.11 2.88
C ASP A 143 3.71 -11.21 2.41
N CYS A 144 3.98 -9.91 2.27
CA CYS A 144 3.02 -8.90 1.81
C CYS A 144 3.31 -8.43 0.37
N HIS A 145 4.56 -8.39 -0.05
CA HIS A 145 4.97 -7.84 -1.35
C HIS A 145 5.71 -8.87 -2.23
N SER A 146 5.62 -8.71 -3.54
CA SER A 146 6.45 -9.42 -4.50
C SER A 146 7.74 -8.65 -4.71
N THR A 147 8.87 -9.26 -4.35
CA THR A 147 10.20 -8.65 -4.42
C THR A 147 10.68 -8.36 -5.85
N HIS A 148 10.14 -9.11 -6.82
CA HIS A 148 10.47 -8.94 -8.25
C HIS A 148 9.35 -8.25 -9.04
N GLY A 149 8.45 -7.58 -8.32
CA GLY A 149 7.30 -6.91 -8.89
C GLY A 149 6.22 -7.87 -9.38
N ASN A 150 5.02 -7.31 -9.52
CA ASN A 150 3.91 -7.97 -10.19
C ASN A 150 2.91 -6.91 -10.69
N GLY A 151 1.85 -7.34 -11.35
CA GLY A 151 0.77 -6.42 -11.79
C GLY A 151 -0.17 -5.95 -10.68
N SER A 152 0.10 -6.30 -9.42
CA SER A 152 -0.74 -5.94 -8.27
C SER A 152 -0.37 -4.55 -7.74
N TYR A 153 -1.32 -3.89 -7.09
CA TYR A 153 -1.14 -2.59 -6.47
C TYR A 153 0.07 -2.61 -5.55
N ARG A 154 1.05 -1.72 -5.80
CA ARG A 154 2.29 -1.58 -5.01
C ARG A 154 3.03 -2.91 -4.80
N ASN A 155 3.00 -3.76 -5.83
CA ASN A 155 3.58 -5.10 -5.82
C ASN A 155 3.04 -6.00 -4.69
N LEU A 156 1.82 -5.81 -4.20
CA LEU A 156 1.25 -6.72 -3.20
C LEU A 156 1.27 -8.16 -3.73
N THR A 157 1.70 -9.13 -2.91
CA THR A 157 1.78 -10.54 -3.32
C THR A 157 0.42 -11.06 -3.75
N THR A 158 0.39 -12.00 -4.70
CA THR A 158 -0.85 -12.66 -5.10
C THR A 158 -1.26 -13.81 -4.18
N LYS A 159 -0.45 -14.06 -3.15
CA LYS A 159 -0.64 -15.14 -2.18
C LYS A 159 -0.52 -14.62 -0.74
N PRO A 160 -1.40 -13.70 -0.29
CA PRO A 160 -1.37 -13.23 1.08
C PRO A 160 -1.82 -14.34 2.03
N GLY A 161 -0.98 -14.67 2.99
CA GLY A 161 -1.27 -15.69 3.99
C GLY A 161 -1.63 -17.04 3.39
N ASN A 162 -2.81 -17.56 3.75
CA ASN A 162 -3.36 -18.82 3.26
C ASN A 162 -4.12 -18.66 1.93
N SER A 163 -4.33 -17.44 1.46
CA SER A 163 -5.00 -17.18 0.19
C SER A 163 -4.06 -17.30 -1.01
N THR A 164 -4.62 -17.66 -2.16
CA THR A 164 -3.89 -17.72 -3.44
C THR A 164 -4.67 -17.03 -4.55
N ASN A 165 -3.95 -16.59 -5.58
CA ASN A 165 -4.52 -15.96 -6.78
C ASN A 165 -5.32 -14.68 -6.51
N ILE A 166 -4.91 -13.89 -5.50
CA ILE A 166 -5.53 -12.61 -5.15
C ILE A 166 -4.74 -11.48 -5.80
N THR A 167 -5.27 -10.86 -6.84
CA THR A 167 -4.64 -9.66 -7.42
C THR A 167 -5.38 -8.42 -6.96
N VAL A 168 -4.67 -7.48 -6.33
CA VAL A 168 -5.22 -6.15 -6.03
C VAL A 168 -5.01 -5.29 -7.27
N THR A 169 -5.99 -5.29 -8.16
CA THR A 169 -5.90 -4.53 -9.42
C THR A 169 -5.86 -3.04 -9.15
N TYR A 170 -5.11 -2.29 -9.97
CA TYR A 170 -5.02 -0.85 -9.83
C TYR A 170 -4.85 -0.13 -11.16
N ARG A 171 -5.13 1.17 -11.14
CA ARG A 171 -4.87 2.11 -12.24
C ARG A 171 -4.24 3.39 -11.72
N THR A 172 -3.48 4.06 -12.59
CA THR A 172 -2.91 5.39 -12.33
C THR A 172 -3.54 6.44 -13.25
N GLY A 173 -3.59 7.69 -12.81
CA GLY A 173 -4.07 8.82 -13.60
C GLY A 173 -5.51 9.22 -13.31
N ALA A 174 -6.06 10.08 -14.18
CA ALA A 174 -7.32 10.79 -13.96
C ALA A 174 -8.45 9.87 -13.50
N TYR A 175 -9.25 10.37 -12.56
CA TYR A 175 -10.42 9.69 -12.05
C TYR A 175 -11.38 9.32 -13.19
N ASP A 176 -11.85 8.07 -13.17
CA ASP A 176 -12.81 7.56 -14.14
C ASP A 176 -13.92 6.85 -13.36
N PRO A 177 -15.07 7.52 -13.20
CA PRO A 177 -16.19 6.97 -12.44
C PRO A 177 -16.86 5.78 -13.12
N LEU A 178 -16.58 5.53 -14.40
CA LEU A 178 -17.24 4.47 -15.17
C LEU A 178 -16.46 3.17 -15.15
N ASN A 179 -15.18 3.21 -14.82
CA ASN A 179 -14.38 2.01 -14.70
C ASN A 179 -14.66 1.31 -13.36
N ASN A 180 -14.98 0.03 -13.42
CA ASN A 180 -15.27 -0.84 -12.27
C ASN A 180 -14.28 -2.01 -12.15
N ASN A 181 -13.19 -1.96 -12.92
CA ASN A 181 -12.28 -3.09 -13.11
C ASN A 181 -11.05 -3.07 -12.19
N GLU A 182 -10.85 -1.99 -11.42
CA GLU A 182 -9.72 -1.87 -10.49
C GLU A 182 -10.19 -1.74 -9.04
N ALA A 183 -9.44 -2.38 -8.13
CA ALA A 183 -9.65 -2.26 -6.69
C ALA A 183 -9.09 -0.94 -6.13
N VAL A 184 -8.07 -0.38 -6.76
CA VAL A 184 -7.42 0.87 -6.33
C VAL A 184 -7.20 1.81 -7.50
N GLN A 185 -7.40 3.11 -7.28
CA GLN A 185 -6.98 4.15 -8.21
C GLN A 185 -6.01 5.12 -7.54
N GLU A 186 -4.85 5.31 -8.17
CA GLU A 186 -3.90 6.38 -7.85
C GLU A 186 -4.12 7.55 -8.83
N ALA A 187 -4.70 8.66 -8.37
CA ALA A 187 -5.04 9.79 -9.23
C ALA A 187 -3.80 10.47 -9.85
N ALA A 188 -2.69 10.50 -9.10
CA ALA A 188 -1.44 11.09 -9.55
C ALA A 188 -0.53 10.05 -10.22
N THR A 189 0.17 10.47 -11.29
CA THR A 189 1.21 9.67 -11.97
C THR A 189 2.63 10.16 -11.64
N SER A 190 2.77 11.38 -11.14
CA SER A 190 4.03 11.99 -10.68
C SER A 190 3.75 13.29 -9.89
N PRO A 191 4.70 13.80 -9.08
CA PRO A 191 5.88 13.11 -8.56
C PRO A 191 5.50 12.00 -7.57
N MET A 192 6.44 11.17 -7.13
CA MET A 192 6.17 10.07 -6.18
C MET A 192 5.44 10.56 -4.91
N SER A 193 5.78 11.73 -4.38
CA SER A 193 5.08 12.30 -3.21
C SER A 193 3.58 12.49 -3.43
N ALA A 194 3.18 12.95 -4.62
CA ALA A 194 1.77 13.05 -4.98
C ALA A 194 1.12 11.67 -5.13
N ARG A 195 1.83 10.68 -5.67
CA ARG A 195 1.29 9.31 -5.82
C ARG A 195 0.99 8.64 -4.49
N TYR A 196 1.76 8.95 -3.44
CA TYR A 196 1.60 8.34 -2.12
C TYR A 196 0.62 9.10 -1.21
N ALA A 197 0.28 10.35 -1.56
CA ALA A 197 -0.67 11.15 -0.80
C ALA A 197 -2.04 10.47 -0.68
N VAL A 198 -2.57 10.40 0.54
CA VAL A 198 -3.87 9.76 0.86
C VAL A 198 -5.00 10.31 -0.01
N SER A 199 -4.99 11.62 -0.29
CA SER A 199 -5.98 12.29 -1.13
C SER A 199 -6.02 11.77 -2.58
N ASN A 200 -4.92 11.20 -3.08
CA ASN A 200 -4.79 10.66 -4.42
C ASN A 200 -5.05 9.15 -4.49
N ILE A 201 -5.26 8.46 -3.36
CA ILE A 201 -5.56 7.04 -3.33
C ILE A 201 -7.05 6.83 -3.10
N LYS A 202 -7.68 6.13 -4.04
CA LYS A 202 -9.11 5.82 -3.98
C LYS A 202 -9.32 4.32 -4.00
N TYR A 203 -10.17 3.82 -3.11
CA TYR A 203 -10.46 2.40 -2.98
C TYR A 203 -11.85 2.11 -3.55
N ARG A 204 -11.95 1.01 -4.30
CA ARG A 204 -13.14 0.63 -5.05
C ARG A 204 -13.56 -0.78 -4.65
N ARG A 205 -14.86 -1.05 -4.70
CA ARG A 205 -15.35 -2.42 -4.72
C ARG A 205 -15.34 -2.88 -6.17
N TYR A 206 -14.46 -3.82 -6.50
CA TYR A 206 -14.48 -4.46 -7.81
C TYR A 206 -15.77 -5.29 -7.94
N LEU A 207 -16.55 -5.02 -8.99
CA LEU A 207 -17.93 -5.52 -9.13
C LEU A 207 -18.06 -6.86 -9.87
N GLU A 208 -17.02 -7.36 -10.56
CA GLU A 208 -17.14 -8.56 -11.38
C GLU A 208 -16.28 -9.74 -10.88
N GLY A 209 -16.80 -10.49 -9.91
CA GLY A 209 -16.26 -11.80 -9.52
C GLY A 209 -15.88 -11.90 -8.04
N SER A 210 -14.97 -12.82 -7.73
CA SER A 210 -14.60 -13.14 -6.34
C SER A 210 -13.51 -12.24 -5.76
N ASN A 211 -12.97 -11.24 -6.47
CA ASN A 211 -11.83 -10.44 -6.02
C ASN A 211 -12.27 -9.15 -5.32
N TYR A 212 -12.45 -9.20 -3.99
CA TYR A 212 -12.83 -8.05 -3.14
C TYR A 212 -11.66 -7.11 -2.82
N GLY A 213 -10.83 -6.82 -3.83
CA GLY A 213 -9.73 -5.86 -3.73
C GLY A 213 -8.82 -6.08 -2.52
N LEU A 214 -8.54 -4.99 -1.80
CA LEU A 214 -7.64 -5.00 -0.65
C LEU A 214 -8.23 -5.77 0.55
N SER A 215 -9.55 -5.78 0.75
CA SER A 215 -10.18 -6.51 1.86
C SER A 215 -10.00 -8.01 1.74
N LYS A 216 -10.20 -8.58 0.54
CA LYS A 216 -9.93 -10.01 0.31
C LYS A 216 -8.46 -10.34 0.50
N TRP A 217 -7.60 -9.41 0.10
CA TRP A 217 -6.16 -9.56 0.28
C TRP A 217 -5.79 -9.62 1.77
N CYS A 218 -6.31 -8.70 2.60
CA CYS A 218 -6.12 -8.73 4.05
C CYS A 218 -6.69 -10.00 4.70
N ALA A 219 -7.87 -10.45 4.25
CA ALA A 219 -8.50 -11.68 4.73
C ALA A 219 -7.69 -12.95 4.42
N GLY A 220 -6.69 -12.89 3.55
CA GLY A 220 -5.77 -14.01 3.33
C GLY A 220 -4.93 -14.34 4.55
N CYS A 221 -4.66 -13.35 5.40
CA CYS A 221 -3.98 -13.52 6.69
C CYS A 221 -4.96 -13.44 7.87
N HIS A 222 -6.01 -12.61 7.77
CA HIS A 222 -6.94 -12.28 8.85
C HIS A 222 -8.33 -12.93 8.69
N ASP A 223 -8.38 -14.24 8.52
CA ASP A 223 -9.55 -14.97 8.00
C ASP A 223 -10.80 -15.05 8.91
N SER A 224 -10.70 -14.69 10.20
CA SER A 224 -11.69 -15.02 11.24
C SER A 224 -12.37 -13.83 11.91
N TYR A 225 -12.37 -12.64 11.31
CA TYR A 225 -12.92 -11.43 11.94
C TYR A 225 -14.44 -11.43 12.26
N LEU A 226 -15.22 -12.42 11.78
CA LEU A 226 -16.68 -12.49 12.02
C LEU A 226 -17.21 -13.81 12.59
N GLY A 227 -16.34 -14.69 13.09
CA GLY A 227 -16.76 -15.96 13.68
C GLY A 227 -17.20 -16.99 12.64
N SER A 228 -16.37 -18.01 12.45
CA SER A 228 -16.68 -19.29 11.80
C SER A 228 -17.60 -19.25 10.56
N GLY A 229 -17.00 -19.07 9.38
CA GLY A 229 -17.61 -19.51 8.13
C GLY A 229 -17.24 -18.64 6.94
N THR A 230 -16.16 -18.99 6.22
CA THR A 230 -15.86 -18.68 4.79
C THR A 230 -16.12 -17.27 4.25
N GLN A 231 -16.46 -16.29 5.08
CA GLN A 231 -16.80 -14.92 4.74
C GLN A 231 -15.80 -13.99 5.41
N GLY A 232 -14.52 -14.12 5.02
CA GLY A 232 -13.48 -13.18 5.44
C GLY A 232 -13.95 -11.76 5.10
N CYS A 233 -14.00 -10.88 6.10
CA CYS A 233 -14.41 -9.47 6.02
C CYS A 233 -15.36 -9.16 4.84
N ARG A 234 -16.46 -9.91 4.68
CA ARG A 234 -17.50 -9.53 3.73
C ARG A 234 -18.25 -8.37 4.35
N PHE A 235 -17.71 -7.16 4.21
CA PHE A 235 -18.51 -5.94 4.21
C PHE A 235 -19.45 -5.89 2.99
N ASP A 236 -19.46 -6.95 2.15
CA ASP A 236 -20.42 -7.16 1.08
C ASP A 236 -21.86 -7.23 1.59
N ASP A 237 -22.02 -7.73 2.82
CA ASP A 237 -23.19 -7.55 3.66
C ASP A 237 -22.64 -7.10 5.01
N PRO A 238 -22.59 -5.79 5.36
CA PRO A 238 -22.86 -5.51 6.76
C PRO A 238 -24.13 -6.33 7.03
N PRO A 239 -24.17 -7.20 8.06
CA PRO A 239 -25.48 -7.72 8.44
C PRO A 239 -26.33 -6.47 8.53
N ASP A 240 -27.50 -6.46 7.89
CA ASP A 240 -28.36 -5.27 7.85
C ASP A 240 -28.50 -4.68 9.26
N THR A 241 -28.25 -5.48 10.30
CA THR A 241 -27.99 -5.12 11.70
C THR A 241 -26.94 -4.03 11.96
N MET A 242 -25.77 -3.90 11.33
CA MET A 242 -24.89 -2.74 11.62
C MET A 242 -25.49 -1.43 11.06
N TYR A 243 -26.23 -1.54 9.95
CA TYR A 243 -26.97 -0.44 9.33
C TYR A 243 -28.28 -0.11 10.08
N THR A 244 -28.94 -1.12 10.68
CA THR A 244 -30.20 -0.96 11.44
C THR A 244 -29.99 -0.70 12.93
N TYR A 245 -28.90 -1.17 13.56
CA TYR A 245 -28.66 -0.99 15.01
C TYR A 245 -28.39 0.46 15.38
N TYR A 246 -27.89 1.27 14.43
CA TYR A 246 -27.67 2.71 14.62
C TYR A 246 -28.70 3.61 13.93
N GLY A 247 -29.76 3.07 13.32
CA GLY A 247 -30.95 3.83 12.90
C GLY A 247 -30.72 5.02 11.94
N GLY A 248 -29.53 5.15 11.34
CA GLY A 248 -29.13 6.31 10.55
C GLY A 248 -29.18 6.04 9.05
N SER A 249 -30.36 6.20 8.45
CA SER A 249 -30.50 6.21 7.00
C SER A 249 -29.80 7.45 6.40
N GLY A 250 -28.74 7.22 5.61
CA GLY A 250 -28.30 8.16 4.56
C GLY A 250 -27.55 9.43 4.98
N ARG A 251 -27.07 9.57 6.23
CA ARG A 251 -26.26 10.75 6.64
C ARG A 251 -24.77 10.49 6.85
N TRP A 252 -24.30 9.28 6.56
CA TRP A 252 -22.86 9.03 6.44
C TRP A 252 -22.28 10.03 5.43
N PHE A 253 -21.25 10.78 5.82
CA PHE A 253 -20.46 11.66 4.95
C PHE A 253 -21.01 13.05 4.55
N ASN A 254 -22.06 13.59 5.20
CA ASN A 254 -22.73 14.83 4.75
C ASN A 254 -22.01 16.17 5.05
N ALA A 255 -20.79 16.15 5.59
CA ALA A 255 -19.98 17.35 5.82
C ALA A 255 -18.90 17.51 4.74
N ALA A 256 -18.67 18.74 4.28
CA ALA A 256 -17.52 19.10 3.44
C ALA A 256 -16.23 19.02 4.28
N ILE A 257 -15.69 17.81 4.45
CA ILE A 257 -14.43 17.55 5.14
C ILE A 257 -13.27 17.50 4.15
N LYS A 258 -12.11 18.01 4.56
CA LYS A 258 -10.90 18.18 3.74
C LYS A 258 -10.03 16.92 3.68
N SER A 259 -10.15 16.06 4.69
CA SER A 259 -9.62 14.70 4.71
C SER A 259 -10.76 13.73 4.91
N ARG A 260 -10.60 12.51 4.36
CA ARG A 260 -11.55 11.42 4.54
C ARG A 260 -10.80 10.13 4.84
N VAL A 261 -11.29 9.39 5.82
CA VAL A 261 -10.92 7.98 6.00
C VAL A 261 -11.15 7.21 4.71
N PRO A 262 -10.28 6.26 4.37
CA PRO A 262 -10.48 5.40 3.23
C PRO A 262 -11.81 4.64 3.35
N VAL A 263 -12.55 4.53 2.26
CA VAL A 263 -13.80 3.76 2.17
C VAL A 263 -13.90 3.17 0.77
N VAL A 264 -14.66 2.10 0.61
CA VAL A 264 -14.96 1.51 -0.70
C VAL A 264 -16.36 1.88 -1.15
N SER A 265 -16.55 2.16 -2.44
CA SER A 265 -17.88 2.36 -3.03
C SER A 265 -18.25 1.21 -3.99
N PRO A 266 -19.39 0.53 -3.78
CA PRO A 266 -19.99 -0.43 -4.70
C PRO A 266 -20.49 0.18 -6.01
N GLY A 267 -21.09 1.36 -6.01
CA GLY A 267 -21.69 2.01 -7.18
C GLY A 267 -20.70 2.79 -8.02
N ASN A 268 -19.39 2.59 -7.82
CA ASN A 268 -18.29 3.33 -8.45
C ASN A 268 -18.31 4.85 -8.21
N ASN A 269 -19.09 5.32 -7.25
CA ASN A 269 -19.06 6.72 -6.84
C ASN A 269 -18.03 6.85 -5.72
N ILE A 270 -16.80 7.24 -6.07
CA ILE A 270 -15.73 7.26 -5.08
C ILE A 270 -15.90 8.37 -4.04
N PRO A 271 -15.58 8.10 -2.77
CA PRO A 271 -15.66 9.08 -1.69
C PRO A 271 -14.65 10.21 -1.85
N GLY A 272 -15.16 11.44 -1.77
CA GLY A 272 -14.40 12.67 -1.99
C GLY A 272 -15.02 13.60 -3.04
N ASP A 273 -15.98 13.10 -3.83
CA ASP A 273 -16.80 13.93 -4.71
C ASP A 273 -18.20 14.13 -4.08
N PRO A 274 -18.58 15.35 -3.66
CA PRO A 274 -19.96 15.62 -3.23
C PRO A 274 -20.93 15.51 -4.43
N PRO A 275 -22.17 15.00 -4.27
CA PRO A 275 -22.87 14.67 -3.03
C PRO A 275 -23.50 13.26 -2.99
N SER A 276 -23.01 12.25 -3.73
CA SER A 276 -23.77 10.99 -3.88
C SER A 276 -22.97 9.74 -3.57
N THR A 277 -23.03 9.24 -2.34
CA THR A 277 -22.57 7.88 -2.05
C THR A 277 -23.29 7.26 -0.84
N SER A 278 -24.59 6.99 -0.95
CA SER A 278 -25.34 6.18 0.03
C SER A 278 -24.82 4.74 0.13
N ASP A 279 -23.87 4.38 -0.71
CA ASP A 279 -23.35 3.04 -0.91
C ASP A 279 -21.93 2.84 -0.35
N ASN A 280 -21.25 3.90 0.13
CA ASN A 280 -19.94 3.74 0.77
C ASN A 280 -19.96 2.72 1.90
N ARG A 281 -18.98 1.83 1.89
CA ARG A 281 -18.77 0.84 2.93
C ARG A 281 -17.39 1.02 3.57
N PRO A 282 -17.29 0.85 4.90
CA PRO A 282 -16.00 0.68 5.54
C PRO A 282 -15.35 -0.62 5.04
N PHE A 283 -14.03 -0.67 5.12
CA PHE A 283 -13.21 -1.86 4.91
C PHE A 283 -12.04 -1.87 5.89
N CYS A 284 -11.15 -2.87 5.84
CA CYS A 284 -10.01 -2.97 6.76
C CYS A 284 -9.20 -1.66 6.83
N GLY A 285 -8.92 -1.05 5.66
CA GLY A 285 -8.18 0.21 5.55
C GLY A 285 -8.96 1.46 5.93
N THR A 286 -10.24 1.36 6.30
CA THR A 286 -11.02 2.47 6.86
C THR A 286 -10.62 2.74 8.30
N CYS A 287 -10.35 1.68 9.06
CA CYS A 287 -10.07 1.77 10.49
C CYS A 287 -8.60 1.51 10.80
N HIS A 288 -7.90 0.70 10.00
CA HIS A 288 -6.53 0.27 10.29
C HIS A 288 -5.56 0.65 9.17
N LYS A 289 -4.36 1.05 9.56
CA LYS A 289 -3.22 1.15 8.66
C LYS A 289 -2.60 -0.22 8.42
N ALA A 290 -2.27 -0.52 7.18
CA ALA A 290 -1.79 -1.85 6.77
C ALA A 290 -0.45 -2.26 7.39
N HIS A 291 0.42 -1.31 7.75
CA HIS A 291 1.67 -1.57 8.44
C HIS A 291 1.57 -1.28 9.95
N GLY A 292 0.79 -0.27 10.34
CA GLY A 292 0.67 0.17 11.72
C GLY A 292 0.58 1.69 11.84
N SER A 293 0.39 2.20 13.04
CA SER A 293 0.29 3.64 13.32
C SER A 293 0.96 4.00 14.64
N THR A 294 0.85 5.25 15.09
CA THR A 294 1.21 5.63 16.46
C THR A 294 0.19 5.20 17.51
N HIS A 295 -0.91 4.56 17.08
CA HIS A 295 -2.06 4.19 17.89
C HIS A 295 -2.24 2.68 17.96
N ALA A 296 -2.83 2.22 19.07
CA ALA A 296 -3.07 0.80 19.32
C ALA A 296 -3.80 0.12 18.15
N ASP A 297 -3.45 -1.14 17.89
CA ASP A 297 -4.02 -1.97 16.83
C ASP A 297 -3.90 -1.37 15.41
N GLY A 298 -2.99 -0.42 15.22
CA GLY A 298 -2.80 0.25 13.94
C GLY A 298 -3.97 1.16 13.55
N LEU A 299 -4.74 1.65 14.52
CA LEU A 299 -5.91 2.49 14.25
C LEU A 299 -5.56 3.78 13.51
N ILE A 300 -6.36 4.11 12.50
CA ILE A 300 -6.26 5.38 11.76
C ILE A 300 -6.85 6.49 12.62
N TRP A 301 -6.02 7.46 12.96
CA TRP A 301 -6.48 8.75 13.44
C TRP A 301 -6.33 9.72 12.26
N ASP A 302 -7.43 10.20 11.69
CA ASP A 302 -7.43 11.15 10.58
C ASP A 302 -7.88 12.53 11.09
N ASN A 303 -7.44 13.58 10.40
CA ASN A 303 -7.85 14.94 10.72
C ASN A 303 -8.79 15.44 9.63
N ARG A 304 -10.08 15.55 9.96
CA ARG A 304 -11.12 16.02 9.02
C ARG A 304 -10.84 17.40 8.39
N LEU A 305 -9.97 18.20 8.99
CA LEU A 305 -9.55 19.52 8.51
C LEU A 305 -8.34 19.48 7.58
N THR A 306 -7.53 18.41 7.57
CA THR A 306 -6.34 18.33 6.73
C THR A 306 -5.87 16.90 6.47
N SER A 307 -5.53 16.60 5.21
CA SER A 307 -4.97 15.31 4.76
C SER A 307 -3.44 15.29 4.69
N VAL A 308 -2.79 16.35 5.20
CA VAL A 308 -1.32 16.53 5.09
C VAL A 308 -0.53 15.91 6.23
N ILE A 309 -1.21 15.44 7.28
CA ILE A 309 -0.58 14.75 8.40
C ILE A 309 -0.75 13.25 8.24
N GLU A 310 0.22 12.49 8.71
CA GLU A 310 0.18 11.04 8.63
C GLU A 310 -0.81 10.43 9.63
N ASP A 311 -0.76 10.88 10.89
CA ASP A 311 -1.68 10.49 11.95
C ASP A 311 -2.21 11.74 12.66
N GLY A 312 -3.51 11.75 12.92
CA GLY A 312 -4.24 12.73 13.69
C GLY A 312 -4.06 12.53 15.20
N ALA A 313 -4.59 13.49 15.96
CA ALA A 313 -4.45 13.53 17.42
C ALA A 313 -5.71 13.10 18.18
N ASP A 314 -6.85 12.92 17.50
CA ASP A 314 -8.12 12.57 18.13
C ASP A 314 -8.87 11.52 17.30
N MET A 315 -9.11 10.35 17.90
CA MET A 315 -9.92 9.28 17.32
C MET A 315 -11.35 9.75 17.00
N ASN A 316 -11.90 10.71 17.76
CA ASN A 316 -13.24 11.22 17.50
C ASN A 316 -13.32 11.92 16.14
N ASP A 317 -12.25 12.59 15.70
CA ASP A 317 -12.21 13.21 14.37
C ASP A 317 -12.31 12.17 13.25
N THR A 318 -11.76 10.96 13.44
CA THR A 318 -11.98 9.80 12.55
C THR A 318 -13.42 9.30 12.63
N CYS A 319 -13.92 9.05 13.84
CA CYS A 319 -15.25 8.50 14.08
C CYS A 319 -16.35 9.39 13.47
N TYR A 320 -16.25 10.71 13.63
CA TYR A 320 -17.18 11.67 13.04
C TYR A 320 -17.17 11.70 11.51
N GLN A 321 -16.18 11.12 10.83
CA GLN A 321 -16.24 11.07 9.37
C GLN A 321 -17.28 10.05 8.88
N CYS A 322 -17.57 9.06 9.71
CA CYS A 322 -18.55 8.02 9.46
C CYS A 322 -19.84 8.27 10.26
N HIS A 323 -19.75 8.56 11.56
CA HIS A 323 -20.88 8.55 12.52
C HIS A 323 -21.45 9.94 12.86
N ASN A 324 -21.80 10.75 11.87
CA ASN A 324 -22.42 12.08 12.09
C ASN A 324 -23.93 12.03 12.39
#